data_AF-A0A4R9PKS8-F1
#
_entry.id   AF-A0A4R9PKS8-F1
#
_cell.length_a   1.000
_cell.length_b   1.000
_cell.length_c   1.000
_cell.angle_alpha   90.00
_cell.angle_beta   90.00
_cell.angle_gamma   90.00
#
_symmetry.space_group_name_H-M   'P 1'
#
loop_
_entity.id
_entity.type
_entity.pdbx_description
1 polymer ?
#
loop_
_entity_poly.entity_id
_entity_poly.type
_entity_poly.pdbx_seq_one_letter_code
_entity_poly.pdbx_strand_id
1 'polypeptide(L)'
;PALRYFHEIDLHDGNPYGFTASFNPTIADAGGRPCGWVSPDHVGINQGPIALMIENYRSDFLWRLMRRVPAITTGLRRAGFSGGWL
;
A
#
# COMPACT_ATOMS: atom_id res chain seq x y z
N PRO A 1 -1.19 1.97 -14.12
CA PRO A 1 -2.19 1.07 -14.72
C PRO A 1 -3.17 0.48 -13.71
N ALA A 2 -2.67 -0.24 -12.68
CA ALA A 2 -3.52 -0.87 -11.66
C ALA A 2 -4.37 0.12 -10.84
N LEU A 3 -3.76 1.18 -10.27
CA LEU A 3 -4.51 2.19 -9.49
C LEU A 3 -5.63 2.87 -10.30
N ARG A 4 -5.39 3.11 -11.59
CA ARG A 4 -6.41 3.67 -12.49
C ARG A 4 -7.56 2.69 -12.69
N TYR A 5 -7.25 1.43 -12.97
CA TYR A 5 -8.26 0.38 -13.11
C TYR A 5 -9.07 0.18 -11.83
N PHE A 6 -8.45 0.27 -10.65
CA PHE A 6 -9.17 0.17 -9.38
C PHE A 6 -10.12 1.35 -9.14
N HIS A 7 -9.81 2.54 -9.64
CA HIS A 7 -10.77 3.65 -9.69
C HIS A 7 -11.88 3.41 -10.71
N GLU A 8 -11.56 2.86 -11.89
CA GLU A 8 -12.56 2.57 -12.94
C GLU A 8 -13.60 1.51 -12.54
N ILE A 9 -13.28 0.63 -11.58
CA ILE A 9 -14.21 -0.38 -11.04
C ILE A 9 -14.82 0.01 -9.69
N ASP A 10 -14.68 1.29 -9.30
CA ASP A 10 -15.25 1.88 -8.08
C ASP A 10 -14.83 1.15 -6.78
N LEU A 11 -13.63 0.58 -6.73
CA LEU A 11 -13.15 -0.20 -5.58
C LEU A 11 -12.94 0.66 -4.31
N HIS A 12 -12.88 1.97 -4.47
CA HIS A 12 -12.77 2.93 -3.37
C HIS A 12 -14.12 3.51 -2.89
N ASP A 13 -15.22 3.23 -3.59
CA ASP A 13 -16.48 3.93 -3.36
C ASP A 13 -17.11 3.53 -2.01
N GLY A 14 -17.64 4.53 -1.31
CA GLY A 14 -18.40 4.33 -0.08
C GLY A 14 -17.59 4.13 1.19
N ASN A 15 -16.26 4.36 1.18
CA ASN A 15 -15.45 4.30 2.41
C ASN A 15 -14.43 5.46 2.52
N PRO A 16 -14.17 5.98 3.73
CA PRO A 16 -13.25 7.11 3.92
C PRO A 16 -11.76 6.70 3.98
N TYR A 17 -11.42 5.42 3.78
CA TYR A 17 -10.09 4.86 4.05
C TYR A 17 -9.35 4.36 2.81
N GLY A 18 -9.87 4.60 1.60
CA GLY A 18 -9.24 4.22 0.34
C GLY A 18 -9.76 2.89 -0.23
N PHE A 19 -8.88 2.06 -0.79
CA PHE A 19 -9.27 0.74 -1.30
C PHE A 19 -9.53 -0.22 -0.14
N THR A 20 -10.48 -1.15 -0.28
CA THR A 20 -10.71 -2.20 0.71
C THR A 20 -9.58 -3.23 0.71
N ALA A 21 -9.60 -4.19 1.64
CA ALA A 21 -8.55 -5.19 1.75
C ALA A 21 -8.41 -6.11 0.53
N SER A 22 -9.51 -6.44 -0.14
CA SER A 22 -9.55 -7.36 -1.28
C SER A 22 -10.87 -7.28 -2.05
N PHE A 23 -10.84 -7.77 -3.29
CA PHE A 23 -12.02 -7.98 -4.13
C PHE A 23 -11.85 -9.21 -5.01
N ASN A 24 -12.96 -9.73 -5.53
CA ASN A 24 -12.97 -10.83 -6.48
C ASN A 24 -14.05 -10.61 -7.57
N PRO A 25 -13.65 -10.24 -8.81
CA PRO A 25 -14.60 -9.97 -9.89
C PRO A 25 -15.28 -11.23 -10.44
N THR A 26 -14.81 -12.43 -10.12
CA THR A 26 -15.46 -13.68 -10.56
C THR A 26 -16.64 -14.08 -9.67
N ILE A 27 -16.82 -13.40 -8.53
CA ILE A 27 -17.96 -13.60 -7.63
C ILE A 27 -18.89 -12.43 -7.85
N ALA A 28 -20.07 -12.69 -8.42
CA ALA A 28 -21.07 -11.66 -8.63
C ALA A 28 -21.49 -11.06 -7.28
N ASP A 29 -21.59 -9.72 -7.24
CA ASP A 29 -22.29 -9.06 -6.15
C ASP A 29 -23.75 -8.80 -6.52
N ALA A 30 -24.58 -8.49 -5.52
CA ALA A 30 -26.00 -8.25 -5.73
C ALA A 30 -26.28 -6.99 -6.59
N GLY A 31 -25.30 -6.08 -6.69
CA GLY A 31 -25.40 -4.83 -7.44
C GLY A 31 -24.94 -4.92 -8.90
N GLY A 32 -24.35 -6.05 -9.32
CA GLY A 32 -23.76 -6.20 -10.65
C GLY A 32 -22.52 -5.33 -10.88
N ARG A 33 -21.81 -4.93 -9.83
CA ARG A 33 -20.64 -4.05 -9.96
C ARG A 33 -19.48 -4.78 -10.64
N PRO A 34 -18.67 -4.09 -11.48
CA PRO A 34 -17.52 -4.69 -12.16
C PRO A 34 -16.47 -5.31 -11.22
N CYS A 35 -16.37 -4.81 -9.99
CA CYS A 35 -15.45 -5.33 -8.97
C CYS A 35 -15.90 -6.65 -8.33
N GLY A 36 -17.15 -7.11 -8.55
CA GLY A 36 -17.70 -8.31 -7.95
C GLY A 36 -17.77 -8.23 -6.43
N TRP A 37 -17.44 -9.33 -5.74
CA TRP A 37 -17.37 -9.35 -4.28
C TRP A 37 -16.25 -8.43 -3.77
N VAL A 38 -16.54 -7.60 -2.77
CA VAL A 38 -15.58 -6.70 -2.12
C VAL A 38 -15.57 -7.01 -0.63
N SER A 39 -14.37 -7.10 -0.04
CA SER A 39 -14.22 -7.27 1.40
C SER A 39 -14.82 -6.06 2.15
N PRO A 40 -15.59 -6.30 3.23
CA PRO A 40 -16.11 -5.20 4.07
C PRO A 40 -15.02 -4.56 4.94
N ASP A 41 -13.81 -5.14 4.99
CA ASP A 41 -12.79 -4.79 5.96
C ASP A 41 -11.67 -3.92 5.38
N HIS A 42 -11.14 -3.06 6.24
CA HIS A 42 -9.87 -2.38 6.05
C HIS A 42 -8.86 -2.91 7.06
N VAL A 43 -7.83 -3.57 6.55
CA VAL A 43 -6.78 -4.14 7.39
C VAL A 43 -5.59 -3.18 7.44
N GLY A 44 -5.17 -2.78 8.64
CA GLY A 44 -4.08 -1.81 8.83
C GLY A 44 -2.77 -2.20 8.15
N ILE A 45 -2.41 -3.48 8.14
CA ILE A 45 -1.21 -3.98 7.43
C ILE A 45 -1.33 -3.90 5.90
N ASN A 46 -2.54 -3.73 5.34
CA ASN A 46 -2.74 -3.49 3.92
C ASN A 46 -2.72 -1.98 3.62
N GLN A 47 -3.40 -1.18 4.44
CA GLN A 47 -3.52 0.27 4.24
C GLN A 47 -2.22 1.02 4.50
N GLY A 48 -1.54 0.70 5.60
CA GLY A 48 -0.32 1.38 6.02
C GLY A 48 0.73 1.43 4.91
N PRO A 49 1.13 0.26 4.34
CA PRO A 49 2.09 0.24 3.25
C PRO A 49 1.68 1.04 2.01
N ILE A 50 0.40 1.11 1.65
CA ILE A 50 -0.05 1.91 0.49
C ILE A 50 0.35 3.38 0.68
N ALA A 51 -0.04 3.98 1.81
CA ALA A 51 0.28 5.37 2.10
C ALA A 51 1.79 5.61 2.26
N LEU A 52 2.47 4.74 3.03
CA LEU A 52 3.91 4.85 3.28
C LEU A 52 4.72 4.76 1.99
N MET A 53 4.34 3.86 1.08
CA MET A 53 5.08 3.64 -0.16
C MET A 53 4.77 4.70 -1.22
N ILE A 54 3.55 5.24 -1.28
CA ILE A 54 3.26 6.43 -2.09
C ILE A 54 4.16 7.59 -1.67
N GLU A 55 4.29 7.84 -0.37
CA GLU A 55 5.11 8.96 0.10
C GLU A 55 6.62 8.70 -0.10
N ASN A 56 7.09 7.47 0.09
CA ASN A 56 8.47 7.11 -0.28
C ASN A 56 8.72 7.32 -1.78
N TYR A 57 7.77 6.97 -2.65
CA TYR A 57 7.90 7.22 -4.09
C TYR A 57 7.98 8.72 -4.40
N ARG A 58 7.17 9.55 -3.73
CA ARG A 58 7.11 11.00 -3.98
C ARG A 58 8.34 11.76 -3.48
N SER A 59 8.83 11.43 -2.29
CA SER A 59 9.81 12.28 -1.60
C SER A 59 10.86 11.51 -0.80
N ASP A 60 10.83 10.17 -0.84
CA ASP A 60 11.75 9.31 -0.09
C ASP A 60 11.69 9.61 1.42
N PHE A 61 10.56 10.14 1.95
CA PHE A 61 10.49 10.69 3.31
C PHE A 61 10.77 9.66 4.40
N LEU A 62 10.04 8.54 4.42
CA LEU A 62 10.17 7.50 5.45
C LEU A 62 11.54 6.83 5.36
N TRP A 63 12.01 6.55 4.14
CA TRP A 63 13.35 6.04 3.90
C TRP A 63 14.45 7.01 4.35
N ARG A 64 14.36 8.32 4.03
CA ARG A 64 15.28 9.35 4.57
C ARG A 64 15.25 9.43 6.08
N LEU A 65 14.06 9.30 6.68
CA LEU A 65 13.90 9.28 8.13
C LEU A 65 14.63 8.06 8.73
N MET A 66 14.41 6.86 8.19
CA MET A 66 15.04 5.63 8.65
C MET A 66 16.56 5.64 8.51
N ARG A 67 17.11 6.23 7.43
CA ARG A 67 18.55 6.39 7.25
C ARG A 67 19.21 7.26 8.32
N ARG A 68 18.45 8.15 8.98
CA ARG A 68 18.95 8.97 10.09
C ARG A 68 18.98 8.24 11.43
N VAL A 69 18.41 7.03 11.52
CA VAL A 69 18.38 6.25 12.75
C VAL A 69 19.69 5.42 12.86
N PRO A 70 20.58 5.71 13.82
CA PRO A 70 21.88 5.04 13.90
C PRO A 70 21.77 3.53 14.14
N ALA A 71 20.74 3.10 14.89
CA ALA A 71 20.50 1.68 15.14
C ALA A 71 20.23 0.89 13.85
N ILE A 72 19.46 1.48 12.92
CA ILE A 72 19.13 0.85 11.63
C ILE A 72 20.38 0.78 10.74
N THR A 73 21.06 1.90 10.55
CA THR A 73 22.24 1.94 9.67
C THR A 73 23.41 1.11 10.20
N THR A 74 23.64 1.11 11.51
CA THR A 74 24.65 0.26 12.16
C THR A 74 24.29 -1.22 12.03
N GLY A 75 23.01 -1.57 12.25
CA GLY A 75 22.53 -2.94 12.08
C GLY A 75 22.75 -3.46 10.66
N LEU A 76 22.39 -2.66 9.65
CA LEU A 76 22.57 -3.02 8.25
C LEU A 76 24.05 -3.16 7.87
N ARG A 77 24.93 -2.25 8.31
CA ARG A 77 26.38 -2.37 8.07
C ARG A 77 26.95 -3.63 8.72
N ARG A 78 26.54 -3.96 9.95
CA ARG A 78 26.94 -5.20 10.64
C ARG A 78 26.43 -6.46 9.92
N ALA A 79 25.28 -6.37 9.26
CA ALA A 79 24.74 -7.44 8.42
C ALA A 79 25.38 -7.51 7.01
N GLY A 80 26.41 -6.70 6.72
CA GLY A 80 27.16 -6.75 5.47
C GLY A 80 26.54 -5.95 4.31
N PHE A 81 25.47 -5.20 4.54
CA PHE A 81 24.93 -4.30 3.52
C PHE A 81 25.88 -3.12 3.28
N SER A 82 25.98 -2.67 2.03
CA SER A 82 26.76 -1.49 1.62
C SER A 82 26.16 -0.82 0.39
N GLY A 83 26.45 0.47 0.18
CA GLY A 83 26.00 1.25 -0.97
C GLY A 83 24.50 1.52 -1.03
N GLY A 84 24.03 2.04 -2.17
CA GLY A 84 22.62 2.25 -2.48
C GLY A 84 21.87 3.07 -1.43
N TRP A 85 21.11 2.37 -0.59
CA TRP A 85 20.28 2.96 0.48
C TRP A 85 21.07 3.33 1.74
N LEU A 86 22.29 2.82 1.96
CA LEU A 86 23.05 2.97 3.22
C LEU A 86 23.95 4.21 3.30
#